data_AF-A0A7J2HG42-F1
#
_entry.id   AF-A0A7J2HG42-F1
#
_cell.length_a   1.000
_cell.length_b   1.000
_cell.length_c   1.000
_cell.angle_alpha   90.00
_cell.angle_beta   90.00
_cell.angle_gamma   90.00
#
_symmetry.space_group_name_H-M   'P 1'
#
loop_
_entity.id
_entity.type
_entity.pdbx_description
1 polymer ?
#
loop_
_entity_poly.entity_id
_entity_poly.type
_entity_poly.pdbx_seq_one_letter_code
_entity_poly.pdbx_strand_id
1 'polypeptide(L)'
;MEFSEKPCRYFERPGAKNTEAVLEAVSRRLDEGDVRTVVVASTSGKTGLSFVKALREKARVIVVSYERIQPKIREEILSSGGVVIEEADLPLHKRGMDKIRSALYMLGQGLKVAVEVILIAVDKGVV
;
A
#
# COMPACT_ATOMS: atom_id res chain seq x y z
N MET A 1 -11.57 -10.59 29.76
CA MET A 1 -11.22 -10.68 28.33
C MET A 1 -11.04 -9.27 27.84
N GLU A 2 -9.91 -8.96 27.20
CA GLU A 2 -9.69 -7.66 26.57
C GLU A 2 -10.03 -7.78 25.09
N PHE A 3 -10.93 -6.93 24.60
CA PHE A 3 -11.26 -6.81 23.18
C PHE A 3 -11.39 -5.33 22.81
N SER A 4 -11.13 -5.00 21.54
CA SER A 4 -11.36 -3.68 20.98
C SER A 4 -12.21 -3.78 19.72
N GLU A 5 -13.29 -3.00 19.63
CA GLU A 5 -14.10 -2.91 18.43
C GLU A 5 -13.54 -1.83 17.50
N LYS A 6 -13.48 -2.15 16.20
CA LYS A 6 -12.97 -1.24 15.17
C LYS A 6 -13.88 -1.27 13.95
N PRO A 7 -14.19 -0.12 13.34
CA PRO A 7 -15.01 -0.08 12.13
C PRO A 7 -14.27 -0.70 10.95
N CYS A 8 -14.97 -1.53 10.16
CA CYS A 8 -14.47 -2.08 8.90
C CYS A 8 -15.37 -1.62 7.74
N ARG A 9 -14.76 -1.03 6.70
CA ARG A 9 -15.47 -0.55 5.51
C ARG A 9 -15.43 -1.64 4.43
N TYR A 10 -16.61 -2.10 3.99
CA TYR A 10 -16.75 -3.03 2.88
C TYR A 10 -17.16 -2.27 1.62
N PHE A 11 -16.55 -2.62 0.48
CA PHE A 11 -16.90 -2.08 -0.82
C PHE A 11 -17.68 -3.13 -1.60
N GLU A 12 -18.86 -2.76 -2.11
CA GLU A 12 -19.71 -3.64 -2.91
C GLU A 12 -19.03 -4.17 -4.18
N ARG A 13 -18.11 -3.38 -4.75
CA ARG A 13 -17.37 -3.76 -5.96
C ARG A 13 -15.91 -3.32 -5.85
N PRO A 14 -14.96 -4.14 -6.36
CA PRO A 14 -13.56 -3.74 -6.44
C PRO A 14 -13.34 -2.65 -7.52
N GLY A 15 -12.18 -2.02 -7.49
CA GLY A 15 -11.69 -1.16 -8.58
C GLY A 15 -11.14 0.19 -8.13
N ALA A 16 -10.54 0.91 -9.09
CA ALA A 16 -9.85 2.18 -8.85
C ALA A 16 -10.75 3.29 -8.31
N LYS A 17 -12.06 3.23 -8.57
CA LYS A 17 -13.06 4.17 -8.04
C LYS A 17 -13.09 4.23 -6.50
N ASN A 18 -12.59 3.21 -5.81
CA ASN A 18 -12.55 3.16 -4.35
C ASN A 18 -11.33 3.88 -3.75
N THR A 19 -10.35 4.30 -4.55
CA THR A 19 -9.04 4.77 -4.07
C THR A 19 -9.16 5.93 -3.08
N GLU A 20 -10.01 6.91 -3.36
CA GLU A 20 -10.22 8.07 -2.49
C GLU A 20 -10.86 7.66 -1.15
N ALA A 21 -11.88 6.80 -1.20
CA ALA A 21 -12.51 6.25 0.00
C ALA A 21 -11.57 5.34 0.81
N VAL A 22 -10.61 4.67 0.17
CA VAL A 22 -9.55 3.92 0.86
C VAL A 22 -8.59 4.88 1.56
N LEU A 23 -8.17 5.95 0.89
CA LEU A 23 -7.30 6.97 1.48
C LEU A 23 -7.95 7.63 2.70
N GLU A 24 -9.25 7.94 2.62
CA GLU A 24 -10.03 8.43 3.76
C GLU A 24 -10.03 7.42 4.93
N ALA A 25 -10.30 6.14 4.65
CA ALA A 25 -10.28 5.10 5.69
C ALA A 25 -8.89 4.93 6.33
N VAL A 26 -7.82 5.01 5.54
CA VAL A 26 -6.44 4.97 6.03
C VAL A 26 -6.13 6.18 6.91
N SER A 27 -6.53 7.39 6.48
CA SER A 27 -6.34 8.62 7.26
C SER A 27 -7.03 8.52 8.62
N ARG A 28 -8.28 8.03 8.67
CA ARG A 28 -9.00 7.80 9.94
C ARG A 28 -8.32 6.76 10.82
N ARG A 29 -7.75 5.70 10.23
CA ARG A 29 -7.00 4.68 10.99
C ARG A 29 -5.72 5.24 11.59
N LEU A 30 -5.03 6.13 10.87
CA LEU A 30 -3.82 6.82 11.35
C LEU A 30 -4.11 7.75 12.53
N ASP A 31 -5.30 8.34 12.60
CA ASP A 31 -5.69 9.24 13.70
C ASP A 31 -5.75 8.51 15.07
N GLU A 32 -5.74 7.18 15.09
CA GLU A 32 -5.61 6.39 16.33
C GLU A 32 -4.19 6.43 16.92
N GLY A 33 -3.18 6.82 16.13
CA GLY A 33 -1.83 7.18 16.61
C GLY A 33 -0.86 6.02 16.93
N ASP A 34 -1.31 4.76 16.84
CA ASP A 34 -0.52 3.55 17.09
C ASP A 34 0.28 3.07 15.85
N VAL A 35 0.01 3.62 14.67
CA VAL A 35 0.75 3.34 13.43
C VAL A 35 1.15 4.64 12.73
N ARG A 36 2.36 4.67 12.14
CA ARG A 36 2.93 5.87 11.50
C ARG A 36 3.52 5.64 10.11
N THR A 37 3.44 4.42 9.59
CA THR A 37 3.98 4.03 8.29
C THR A 37 2.86 3.44 7.44
N VAL A 38 2.76 3.88 6.19
CA VAL A 38 1.80 3.37 5.20
C VAL A 38 2.56 2.86 3.98
N VAL A 39 2.34 1.60 3.62
CA VAL A 39 2.89 1.00 2.40
C VAL A 39 1.79 0.96 1.33
N VAL A 40 2.08 1.49 0.13
CA VAL A 40 1.11 1.64 -0.96
C VAL A 40 1.67 1.03 -2.24
N ALA A 41 0.92 0.09 -2.82
CA ALA A 41 1.20 -0.42 -4.16
C ALA A 41 0.80 0.62 -5.22
N SER A 42 1.70 1.00 -6.12
CA SER A 42 1.37 1.93 -7.21
C SER A 42 2.27 1.79 -8.44
N THR A 43 1.80 1.05 -9.45
CA THR A 43 2.56 0.83 -10.70
C THR A 43 2.84 2.11 -11.47
N SER A 44 1.82 2.94 -11.70
CA SER A 44 1.99 4.23 -12.39
C SER A 44 2.53 5.34 -11.49
N GLY A 45 2.65 5.10 -10.17
CA GLY A 45 2.98 6.10 -9.16
C GLY A 45 1.84 7.07 -8.80
N LYS A 46 0.74 7.15 -9.58
CA LYS A 46 -0.36 8.12 -9.32
C LYS A 46 -0.99 7.94 -7.95
N THR A 47 -1.36 6.70 -7.59
CA THR A 47 -1.92 6.38 -6.27
C THR A 47 -0.93 6.68 -5.16
N GLY A 48 0.34 6.28 -5.34
CA GLY A 48 1.39 6.58 -4.37
C GLY A 48 1.54 8.07 -4.11
N LEU A 49 1.58 8.88 -5.18
CA LEU A 49 1.66 10.33 -5.09
C LEU A 49 0.46 10.94 -4.35
N SER A 50 -0.76 10.48 -4.64
CA SER A 50 -1.97 10.92 -3.92
C SER A 50 -1.88 10.63 -2.42
N PHE A 51 -1.41 9.44 -2.04
CA PHE A 51 -1.25 9.06 -0.63
C PHE A 51 -0.15 9.88 0.05
N VAL A 52 1.00 10.06 -0.59
CA VAL A 52 2.12 10.86 -0.05
C VAL A 52 1.67 12.31 0.20
N LYS A 53 0.97 12.93 -0.76
CA LYS A 53 0.47 14.30 -0.62
C LYS A 53 -0.57 14.41 0.51
N ALA A 54 -1.51 13.47 0.59
CA ALA A 54 -2.58 13.53 1.58
C ALA A 54 -2.15 13.16 3.01
N LEU A 55 -1.09 12.36 3.17
CA LEU A 55 -0.65 11.84 4.47
C LEU A 55 0.68 12.44 4.95
N ARG A 56 1.22 13.45 4.27
CA ARG A 56 2.56 14.02 4.47
C ARG A 56 2.92 14.31 5.93
N GLU A 57 1.96 14.78 6.72
CA GLU A 57 2.15 15.14 8.13
C GLU A 57 1.67 14.06 9.11
N LYS A 58 0.99 13.02 8.62
CA LYS A 58 0.38 11.95 9.43
C LYS A 58 1.21 10.67 9.43
N ALA A 59 1.88 10.35 8.33
CA ALA A 59 2.57 9.09 8.17
C ALA A 59 3.75 9.17 7.18
N ARG A 60 4.74 8.29 7.40
CA ARG A 60 5.73 7.96 6.38
C ARG A 60 5.09 7.07 5.32
N VAL A 61 5.04 7.53 4.08
CA VAL A 61 4.45 6.75 2.97
C VAL A 61 5.55 6.10 2.12
N ILE A 62 5.45 4.79 1.96
CA ILE A 62 6.36 3.96 1.15
C ILE A 62 5.58 3.48 -0.08
N VAL A 63 5.99 3.93 -1.25
CA VAL A 63 5.38 3.58 -2.53
C VAL A 63 6.17 2.43 -3.15
N VAL A 64 5.48 1.32 -3.42
CA VAL A 64 6.08 0.13 -4.02
C VAL A 64 5.51 -0.09 -5.41
N SER A 65 6.39 -0.26 -6.39
CA SER A 65 6.05 -0.58 -7.77
C SER A 65 6.91 -1.74 -8.26
N TYR A 66 6.27 -2.67 -8.99
CA TYR A 66 6.97 -3.77 -9.66
C TYR A 66 7.63 -3.30 -10.97
N GLU A 67 7.19 -2.17 -11.52
CA GLU A 67 7.75 -1.51 -12.70
C GLU A 67 8.45 -0.20 -12.31
N ARG A 68 9.23 0.36 -13.23
CA ARG A 68 9.78 1.70 -13.09
C ARG A 68 8.67 2.76 -13.23
N ILE A 69 8.56 3.66 -12.26
CA ILE A 69 7.59 4.76 -12.27
C ILE A 69 8.11 5.86 -13.20
N GLN A 70 7.19 6.59 -13.84
CA GLN A 70 7.54 7.73 -14.67
C GLN A 70 8.41 8.74 -13.87
N PRO A 71 9.58 9.18 -14.40
CA PRO A 71 10.53 9.99 -13.64
C PRO A 71 9.93 11.23 -12.96
N LYS A 72 9.05 11.93 -13.67
CA LYS A 72 8.34 13.10 -13.13
C LYS A 72 7.51 12.78 -11.88
N ILE A 73 6.73 11.70 -11.92
CA ILE A 73 5.88 11.30 -10.79
C ILE A 73 6.76 10.84 -9.62
N ARG A 74 7.84 10.11 -9.92
CA ARG A 74 8.81 9.66 -8.93
C ARG A 74 9.45 10.84 -8.19
N GLU A 75 9.91 11.86 -8.91
CA GLU A 75 10.48 13.08 -8.32
C GLU A 75 9.46 13.82 -7.44
N GLU A 76 8.19 13.90 -7.88
CA GLU A 76 7.11 14.48 -7.07
C GLU A 76 6.87 13.69 -5.77
N ILE A 77 6.94 12.34 -5.81
CA ILE A 77 6.80 11.51 -4.62
C ILE A 77 7.94 11.80 -3.63
N LEU A 78 9.18 11.78 -4.12
CA LEU A 78 10.37 11.97 -3.28
C LEU A 78 10.42 13.38 -2.67
N SER A 79 10.14 14.41 -3.47
CA SER A 79 10.08 15.81 -2.98
C SER A 79 8.94 16.05 -1.98
N SER A 80 7.87 15.24 -2.06
CA SER A 80 6.78 15.27 -1.10
C SER A 80 7.08 14.48 0.19
N GLY A 81 8.26 13.85 0.31
CA GLY A 81 8.70 13.10 1.49
C GLY A 81 8.36 11.61 1.47
N GLY A 82 7.87 11.09 0.35
CA GLY A 82 7.62 9.66 0.17
C GLY A 82 8.91 8.88 -0.08
N VAL A 83 8.89 7.59 0.23
CA VAL A 83 9.92 6.62 -0.16
C VAL A 83 9.44 5.84 -1.37
N VAL A 84 10.33 5.54 -2.31
CA VAL A 84 9.98 4.79 -3.52
C VAL A 84 10.82 3.52 -3.64
N ILE A 85 10.15 2.40 -3.87
CA ILE A 85 10.74 1.13 -4.30
C ILE A 85 10.19 0.83 -5.70
N GLU A 86 11.07 0.72 -6.68
CA GLU A 86 10.75 0.40 -8.07
C GLU A 86 11.38 -0.93 -8.46
N GLU A 87 10.90 -1.50 -9.58
CA GLU A 87 11.43 -2.76 -10.13
C GLU A 87 11.46 -3.87 -9.08
N ALA A 88 10.46 -3.86 -8.19
CA ALA A 88 10.41 -4.76 -7.06
C ALA A 88 10.20 -6.20 -7.50
N ASP A 89 11.03 -7.09 -6.95
CA ASP A 89 10.81 -8.53 -7.06
C ASP A 89 9.50 -8.90 -6.33
N LEU A 90 8.69 -9.75 -6.96
CA LEU A 90 7.34 -10.10 -6.48
C LEU A 90 7.39 -11.45 -5.76
N PRO A 91 7.54 -11.48 -4.41
CA PRO A 91 7.80 -12.71 -3.68
C PRO A 91 6.67 -13.73 -3.84
N LEU A 92 5.41 -13.30 -3.98
CA LEU A 92 4.27 -14.21 -4.12
C LEU A 92 4.07 -14.70 -5.57
N HIS A 93 4.91 -14.26 -6.50
CA HIS A 93 4.96 -14.75 -7.88
C HIS A 93 6.05 -15.79 -8.11
N LYS A 94 6.88 -16.08 -7.10
CA LYS A 94 7.95 -17.07 -7.20
C LYS A 94 7.41 -18.50 -7.24
N ARG A 95 8.22 -19.41 -7.78
CA ARG A 95 7.90 -20.84 -7.86
C ARG A 95 7.55 -21.38 -6.46
N GLY A 96 6.42 -22.08 -6.38
CA GLY A 96 5.92 -22.66 -5.12
C GLY A 96 4.96 -21.76 -4.33
N MET A 97 4.76 -20.50 -4.74
CA MET A 97 3.87 -19.57 -4.05
C MET A 97 2.42 -19.59 -4.56
N ASP A 98 2.10 -20.39 -5.57
CA ASP A 98 0.79 -20.40 -6.24
C ASP A 98 -0.38 -20.63 -5.27
N LYS A 99 -0.25 -21.60 -4.37
CA LYS A 99 -1.30 -21.91 -3.38
C LYS A 99 -1.51 -20.76 -2.39
N ILE A 100 -0.42 -20.12 -1.95
CA ILE A 100 -0.47 -18.98 -1.02
C ILE A 100 -1.13 -17.79 -1.71
N ARG A 101 -0.71 -17.50 -2.94
CA ARG A 101 -1.29 -16.42 -3.75
C ARG A 101 -2.77 -16.65 -4.01
N SER A 102 -3.17 -17.87 -4.39
CA SER A 102 -4.58 -18.22 -4.60
C SER A 102 -5.40 -18.10 -3.32
N ALA A 103 -4.86 -18.51 -2.17
CA ALA A 103 -5.53 -18.34 -0.88
C ALA A 103 -5.77 -16.86 -0.55
N LEU A 104 -4.78 -15.99 -0.75
CA LEU A 104 -4.93 -14.55 -0.53
C LEU A 104 -5.95 -13.93 -1.51
N TYR A 105 -6.01 -14.42 -2.75
CA TYR A 105 -7.01 -13.95 -3.73
C TYR A 105 -8.46 -14.29 -3.37
N MET A 106 -8.70 -15.28 -2.49
CA MET A 106 -10.05 -15.53 -1.95
C MET A 106 -10.60 -14.32 -1.18
N LEU A 107 -9.72 -13.45 -0.67
CA LEU A 107 -10.07 -12.22 0.03
C LEU A 107 -9.94 -10.97 -0.87
N GLY A 108 -9.76 -11.18 -2.18
CA GLY A 108 -9.63 -10.14 -3.19
C GLY A 108 -8.18 -9.84 -3.60
N GLN A 109 -8.03 -9.37 -4.84
CA GLN A 109 -6.73 -9.04 -5.44
C GLN A 109 -5.95 -8.02 -4.61
N GLY A 110 -6.63 -7.01 -4.08
CA GLY A 110 -6.03 -5.94 -3.29
C GLY A 110 -5.39 -6.43 -1.99
N LEU A 111 -5.99 -7.41 -1.30
CA LEU A 111 -5.42 -7.94 -0.06
C LEU A 111 -4.10 -8.68 -0.33
N LYS A 112 -4.08 -9.55 -1.34
CA LYS A 112 -2.84 -10.22 -1.78
C LYS A 112 -1.74 -9.19 -2.04
N VAL A 113 -2.07 -8.14 -2.81
CA VAL A 113 -1.11 -7.08 -3.15
C VAL A 113 -0.63 -6.34 -1.90
N ALA A 114 -1.51 -6.04 -0.94
CA ALA A 114 -1.14 -5.39 0.32
C ALA A 114 -0.11 -6.23 1.10
N VAL A 115 -0.34 -7.54 1.23
CA VAL A 115 0.62 -8.46 1.87
C VAL A 115 1.96 -8.47 1.12
N GLU A 116 1.93 -8.53 -0.21
CA GLU A 116 3.14 -8.59 -1.03
C GLU A 116 4.02 -7.34 -0.89
N VAL A 117 3.45 -6.14 -0.96
CA VAL A 117 4.23 -4.91 -0.85
C VAL A 117 4.76 -4.66 0.56
N ILE A 118 4.07 -5.15 1.59
CA ILE A 118 4.59 -5.14 2.97
C ILE A 118 5.86 -6.00 3.06
N LEU A 119 5.83 -7.23 2.51
CA LEU A 119 7.01 -8.11 2.50
C LEU A 119 8.19 -7.47 1.75
N ILE A 120 7.93 -6.84 0.61
CA ILE A 120 8.95 -6.12 -0.16
C ILE A 120 9.53 -4.96 0.66
N ALA A 121 8.70 -4.16 1.32
CA ALA A 121 9.15 -3.01 2.09
C ALA A 121 10.00 -3.44 3.31
N VAL A 122 9.65 -4.56 3.96
CA VAL A 122 10.44 -5.16 5.04
C VAL A 122 11.79 -5.67 4.52
N ASP A 123 11.81 -6.40 3.41
CA ASP A 123 13.05 -6.91 2.79
C ASP A 123 14.03 -5.77 2.42
N LYS A 124 13.50 -4.61 2.01
CA LYS A 124 14.29 -3.41 1.73
C LYS A 124 14.71 -2.60 2.98
N GLY A 125 14.28 -3.00 4.18
CA GLY A 125 14.63 -2.33 5.43
C GLY A 125 14.10 -0.89 5.54
N VAL A 126 12.95 -0.61 4.92
CA VAL A 126 12.35 0.75 4.92
C VAL A 126 11.15 0.91 5.85
N VAL A 127 10.70 -0.19 6.47
CA VAL A 127 9.67 -0.25 7.52
C VAL A 127 10.34 -0.49 8.87
#